data_AF-A0A3L8SWP6-F1
#
_entry.id   AF-A0A3L8SWP6-F1
#
_cell.length_a   1.000
_cell.length_b   1.000
_cell.length_c   1.000
_cell.angle_alpha   90.00
_cell.angle_beta   90.00
_cell.angle_gamma   90.00
#
_symmetry.space_group_name_H-M   'P 1'
#
loop_
_entity.id
_entity.type
_entity.pdbx_description
1 polymer ?
#
loop_
_entity_poly.entity_id
_entity_poly.type
_entity_poly.pdbx_seq_one_letter_code
_entity_poly.pdbx_strand_id
1 'polypeptide(L)' 'MAMNSKGKLYGSAHFNDECKFKEILLPNNYNAYESRTYPGMYIALSKNGRTKKGNKPHLFASSAFQKGVCSAGWGPYSW' A
#
# COMPACT_ATOMS: atom_id res chain seq x y z
N MET A 1 7.65 2.51 0.77
CA MET A 1 6.48 3.11 1.45
C MET A 1 6.46 2.61 2.88
N ALA A 2 6.01 3.42 3.83
CA ALA A 2 5.94 3.10 5.25
C ALA A 2 4.60 3.58 5.84
N MET A 3 4.15 2.98 6.95
CA MET A 3 2.94 3.40 7.67
C MET A 3 3.28 3.74 9.11
N ASN A 4 2.86 4.92 9.56
CA ASN A 4 3.07 5.34 10.95
C ASN A 4 1.97 4.81 11.88
N SER A 5 2.18 4.93 13.19
CA SER A 5 1.22 4.58 14.24
C SER A 5 -0.15 5.27 14.14
N LYS A 6 -0.23 6.39 13.41
CA LYS A 6 -1.48 7.12 13.14
C LYS A 6 -2.25 6.56 11.94
N GLY A 7 -1.73 5.51 11.30
CA GLY A 7 -2.31 4.88 10.11
C GLY A 7 -2.17 5.73 8.85
N LYS A 8 -1.20 6.66 8.81
CA LYS A 8 -0.88 7.47 7.63
C LYS A 8 0.28 6.82 6.88
N LEU A 9 0.06 6.61 5.59
CA LEU A 9 1.10 6.18 4.66
C LEU A 9 1.99 7.34 4.28
N TYR A 10 3.30 7.10 4.28
CA TYR A 10 4.33 8.05 3.88
C TYR A 10 5.46 7.34 3.12
N GLY A 11 6.24 8.10 2.36
CA GLY A 11 7.49 7.61 1.78
C GLY A 11 8.61 7.73 2.80
N SER A 12 9.22 6.61 3.18
CA SER A 12 10.47 6.59 3.94
C SER A 12 11.62 6.29 2.99
N ALA A 13 12.73 7.01 3.11
CA ALA A 13 13.98 6.70 2.40
C ALA A 13 14.71 5.49 3.03
N HIS A 14 14.49 5.25 4.32
CA HIS A 14 15.10 4.14 5.05
C HIS A 14 14.12 2.97 5.19
N PHE A 15 14.63 1.75 5.03
CA PHE A 15 13.86 0.52 5.24
C PHE A 15 13.73 0.23 6.74
N ASN A 16 12.54 0.52 7.28
CA ASN A 16 12.20 0.25 8.68
C ASN A 16 11.15 -0.87 8.76
N ASP A 17 10.90 -1.39 9.95
CA ASP A 17 9.83 -2.38 10.17
C ASP A 17 8.44 -1.86 9.79
N GLU A 18 8.22 -0.54 9.87
CA GLU A 18 7.02 0.14 9.39
C GLU A 18 6.83 0.10 7.86
N CYS A 19 7.88 -0.27 7.11
CA CYS A 19 7.82 -0.53 5.67
C CYS A 19 7.41 -1.97 5.35
N LYS A 20 7.25 -2.84 6.35
CA LYS A 20 6.89 -4.25 6.15
C LYS A 20 5.38 -4.40 6.14
N PHE A 21 4.87 -4.87 5.00
CA PHE A 21 3.45 -5.16 4.81
C PHE A 21 3.24 -6.63 4.49
N LYS A 22 2.17 -7.20 5.03
CA LYS A 22 1.68 -8.54 4.72
C LYS A 22 0.75 -8.45 3.52
N GLU A 23 1.12 -9.14 2.44
CA GLU A 23 0.28 -9.28 1.26
C GLU A 23 -0.80 -10.34 1.51
N ILE A 24 -2.04 -9.98 1.23
CA ILE A 24 -3.23 -10.83 1.36
C ILE A 24 -3.90 -10.87 0.00
N LEU A 25 -3.94 -12.04 -0.62
CA LEU A 25 -4.68 -12.27 -1.85
C LEU A 25 -6.17 -12.32 -1.54
N LEU A 26 -6.93 -11.42 -2.16
CA LEU A 26 -8.38 -11.45 -2.09
C LEU A 26 -8.94 -12.33 -3.21
N PRO A 27 -10.12 -12.95 -3.00
CA PRO A 27 -10.75 -13.83 -3.98
C PRO A 27 -11.18 -13.13 -5.29
N ASN A 28 -11.17 -11.79 -5.31
CA ASN A 28 -11.44 -10.98 -6.50
C ASN A 28 -10.18 -10.73 -7.36
N ASN A 29 -9.07 -11.44 -7.09
CA ASN A 29 -7.78 -11.26 -7.77
C ASN A 29 -7.13 -9.88 -7.54
N TYR A 30 -7.51 -9.21 -6.46
CA TYR A 30 -6.81 -8.04 -5.93
C TYR A 30 -5.97 -8.43 -4.72
N ASN A 31 -4.96 -7.62 -4.42
CA ASN A 31 -4.14 -7.81 -3.24
C ASN A 31 -4.42 -6.70 -2.22
N ALA A 32 -4.58 -7.08 -0.97
CA ALA A 32 -4.56 -6.16 0.16
C ALA A 32 -3.22 -6.23 0.88
N TYR A 33 -2.82 -5.11 1.46
CA TYR A 33 -1.57 -5.00 2.20
C TYR A 33 -1.89 -4.55 3.63
N GLU A 34 -1.55 -5.39 4.60
CA GLU A 34 -1.70 -5.10 6.03
C GLU A 34 -0.35 -4.71 6.64
N SER A 35 -0.31 -3.73 7.54
CA SER A 35 0.93 -3.40 8.25
C SER A 35 1.34 -4.52 9.20
N ARG A 36 2.60 -4.94 9.15
CA ARG A 36 3.12 -5.96 10.07
C ARG A 36 3.29 -5.43 11.50
N THR A 37 3.60 -4.14 11.63
CA THR A 37 3.77 -3.46 12.92
C THR A 37 2.43 -3.12 13.57
N TYR A 38 1.43 -2.75 12.75
CA TYR A 38 0.12 -2.31 13.21
C TYR A 38 -0.98 -3.24 12.65
N PRO A 39 -1.26 -4.39 13.30
CA PRO A 39 -2.28 -5.32 12.85
C PRO A 39 -3.66 -4.65 12.83
N GLY A 40 -4.46 -4.93 11.79
CA GLY A 40 -5.74 -4.24 11.54
C GLY A 40 -5.62 -2.92 10.79
N MET A 41 -4.40 -2.43 10.48
CA MET A 41 -4.19 -1.31 9.57
C MET A 41 -3.85 -1.79 8.17
N TYR A 42 -4.66 -1.39 7.19
CA TYR A 42 -4.46 -1.73 5.79
C TYR A 42 -3.97 -0.52 4.98
N ILE A 43 -3.25 -0.79 3.91
CA ILE A 43 -2.99 0.21 2.87
C ILE A 43 -4.29 0.38 2.09
N ALA A 44 -4.87 1.58 2.06
CA ALA A 44 -6.05 1.84 1.25
C ALA A 44 -5.97 3.22 0.60
N LEU A 45 -6.42 3.30 -0.65
CA LEU A 45 -6.60 4.55 -1.36
C LEU A 45 -8.09 4.88 -1.46
N SER A 46 -8.40 6.16 -1.41
CA SER A 46 -9.68 6.68 -1.85
C SER A 46 -9.77 6.62 -3.37
N LYS A 47 -10.99 6.66 -3.92
CA LYS A 47 -11.23 6.83 -5.36
C LYS A 47 -10.50 8.05 -5.93
N ASN A 48 -10.23 9.05 -5.09
CA ASN A 48 -9.52 10.28 -5.45
C ASN A 48 -7.98 10.14 -5.29
N GLY A 49 -7.43 8.93 -5.17
CA GLY A 49 -6.00 8.67 -4.99
C GLY A 49 -5.42 9.07 -3.63
N ARG A 50 -6.24 9.56 -2.69
CA ARG A 50 -5.78 9.95 -1.35
C ARG A 50 -5.66 8.75 -0.43
N THR A 51 -4.59 8.68 0.36
CA THR A 51 -4.40 7.64 1.37
C THR A 51 -5.47 7.73 2.46
N LYS A 52 -6.15 6.62 2.74
CA LYS A 52 -7.10 6.52 3.86
C LYS A 52 -6.35 6.16 5.14
N LYS A 53 -6.77 6.73 6.27
CA LYS A 53 -6.23 6.35 7.59
C LYS A 53 -6.61 4.90 7.91
N GLY A 54 -5.63 4.10 8.34
CA GLY A 54 -5.78 2.69 8.73
C GLY A 54 -6.89 2.39 9.75
N ASN A 55 -7.34 3.38 10.51
CA ASN A 55 -8.31 3.24 11.61
C ASN A 55 -9.79 3.17 11.19
N LYS A 56 -10.13 2.92 9.92
CA LYS A 56 -11.55 2.80 9.51
C LYS A 56 -11.96 1.34 9.29
N PRO A 57 -13.13 0.92 9.78
CA PRO A 57 -13.60 -0.47 9.69
C PRO A 57 -13.80 -0.95 8.24
N HIS A 58 -14.00 -0.04 7.28
CA HIS A 58 -14.16 -0.36 5.86
C HIS A 58 -12.87 -0.24 5.03
N LEU A 59 -11.68 -0.30 5.65
CA LEU A 59 -10.44 -0.22 4.88
C LEU A 59 -10.24 -1.41 3.95
N PHE A 60 -10.68 -2.60 4.36
CA PHE A 60 -10.46 -3.84 3.61
C PHE A 60 -10.98 -3.78 2.17
N ALA A 61 -12.17 -3.19 1.96
CA ALA A 61 -12.72 -3.01 0.61
C ALA A 61 -11.97 -1.95 -0.21
N SER A 62 -11.37 -0.95 0.45
CA SER A 62 -10.57 0.11 -0.19
C SER A 62 -9.08 -0.23 -0.30
N SER A 63 -8.66 -1.38 0.25
CA SER A 63 -7.27 -1.86 0.23
C SER A 63 -7.00 -2.83 -0.92
N ALA A 64 -7.97 -3.06 -1.80
CA ALA A 64 -7.80 -3.89 -2.97
C ALA A 64 -6.96 -3.16 -4.03
N PHE A 65 -5.72 -3.60 -4.21
CA PHE A 65 -4.82 -3.12 -5.26
C PHE A 65 -4.65 -4.18 -6.34
N GLN A 66 -4.86 -3.77 -7.59
CA GLN A 66 -4.47 -4.56 -8.74
C GLN A 66 -2.99 -4.24 -9.03
N LYS A 67 -2.13 -5.26 -9.07
CA LYS A 67 -0.74 -5.06 -9.51
C LYS A 67 -0.76 -4.66 -10.98
N GLY A 68 -0.71 -3.36 -11.26
CA GLY A 68 -0.41 -2.86 -12.58
C GLY A 68 1.08 -3.06 -12.86
N VAL A 69 1.42 -3.59 -14.03
CA VAL A 69 2.80 -3.57 -14.51
C VAL A 69 3.15 -2.10 -14.76
N CYS A 70 4.01 -1.52 -13.93
CA CYS A 70 4.68 -0.27 -14.28
C CYS A 70 5.72 -0.61 -15.34
N SER A 71 5.34 -0.54 -16.62
CA SER A 71 6.31 -0.53 -17.71
C SER A 71 7.18 0.71 -17.53
N ALA A 72 8.39 0.53 -16.98
CA ALA A 72 9.44 1.52 -17.13
C ALA A 72 9.65 1.69 -18.63
N GLY A 73 9.23 2.82 -19.19
CA GLY A 73 9.56 3.19 -20.54
C GLY A 73 11.08 3.37 -20.61
N TRP A 74 11.80 2.30 -20.96
CA TRP A 74 13.19 2.39 -21.38
C TRP A 74 13.17 3.14 -22.72
N GLY A 75 13.27 4.47 -22.66
CA GLY A 75 13.62 5.28 -23.81
C GLY A 75 15.08 4.98 -24.23
N PRO A 76 15.43 5.04 -25.52
CA PRO A 76 16.70 4.52 -26.05
C PRO A 76 17.94 5.39 -25.77
N TYR A 77 17.96 6.21 -24.72
CA TYR A 77 19.10 7.09 -24.42
C TYR A 77 19.71 6.71 -23.07
N SER A 78 20.77 5.91 -23.13
CA SER A 78 21.63 5.52 -22.00
C SER A 78 23.00 6.18 -22.20
N TRP A 79 23.54 6.86 -21.18
CA TRP A 79 24.97 7.20 -21.04
C TRP A 79 25.68 6.07 -20.31
#